data_AF-A0A523ZP07-F1
#
_entry.id   AF-A0A523ZP07-F1
#
_cell.length_a   1.000
_cell.length_b   1.000
_cell.length_c   1.000
_cell.angle_alpha   90.00
_cell.angle_beta   90.00
_cell.angle_gamma   90.00
#
_symmetry.space_group_name_H-M   'P 1'
#
loop_
_entity.id
_entity.type
_entity.pdbx_description
1 polymer ?
#
loop_
_entity_poly.entity_id
_entity_poly.type
_entity_poly.pdbx_seq_one_letter_code
_entity_poly.pdbx_strand_id
1 'polypeptide(L)'
;MSKYTIKPLSPDELKTYPLHSRKSKVNTKNFASVLAPNKIFSQFVDSLPDILAGKDFKEFISLLGQAKKKNKAIIFALGAHVIKVGLSPVLIDLMREGWITALAFNGAGIIHDFEVAFSGQTSEDVELQLKDGRFGMARETAEMLNESINSGMERGLGLGETLGEMVSASDFPYKQMSLLAVAYDLNIPVTVHVAIGTDTIHFHPKTRGDVLGELSLKDFFLLCALLEKLEGGGIFMNIGSAVVLPEVFLKALSFVRNRGQTLEDFTTAVFDFIHHYRPHHNVVKRPHGKKGKGFYFIGHHELLIPLLAASLKSL
;
A
#
# COMPACT_ATOMS: atom_id res chain seq x y z
N MET A 1 -10.95 -58.50 -7.89
CA MET A 1 -10.32 -58.44 -6.55
C MET A 1 -9.30 -57.31 -6.54
N SER A 2 -9.17 -56.59 -5.42
CA SER A 2 -8.20 -55.50 -5.29
C SER A 2 -6.77 -56.03 -5.53
N LYS A 3 -5.96 -55.29 -6.29
CA LYS A 3 -4.55 -55.61 -6.54
C LYS A 3 -3.63 -55.14 -5.40
N TYR A 4 -4.16 -54.38 -4.45
CA TYR A 4 -3.41 -53.86 -3.31
C TYR A 4 -3.39 -54.89 -2.18
N THR A 5 -2.20 -55.18 -1.66
CA THR A 5 -1.98 -56.09 -0.52
C THR A 5 -2.38 -55.49 0.82
N ILE A 6 -2.56 -54.17 0.88
CA ILE A 6 -2.99 -53.45 2.07
C ILE A 6 -4.52 -53.36 2.08
N LYS A 7 -5.13 -53.76 3.19
CA LYS A 7 -6.58 -53.64 3.41
C LYS A 7 -6.94 -52.23 3.91
N PRO A 8 -8.06 -51.65 3.48
CA PRO A 8 -8.61 -50.44 4.10
C PRO A 8 -8.84 -50.65 5.61
N LEU A 9 -8.58 -49.60 6.40
CA LEU A 9 -8.89 -49.61 7.84
C LEU A 9 -10.41 -49.55 8.07
N SER A 10 -10.88 -50.20 9.13
CA SER A 10 -12.26 -50.09 9.59
C SER A 10 -12.41 -48.90 10.57
N PRO A 11 -13.51 -48.12 10.49
CA PRO A 11 -13.82 -47.09 11.47
C PRO A 11 -14.37 -47.65 12.80
N ASP A 12 -14.64 -48.96 12.91
CA ASP A 12 -15.31 -49.57 14.07
C ASP A 12 -14.57 -49.38 15.40
N GLU A 13 -13.25 -49.13 15.36
CA GLU A 13 -12.41 -48.95 16.54
C GLU A 13 -12.18 -47.46 16.92
N LEU A 14 -12.88 -46.52 16.26
CA LEU A 14 -12.76 -45.10 16.58
C LEU A 14 -13.33 -44.78 17.97
N LYS A 15 -12.50 -44.16 18.81
CA LYS A 15 -12.91 -43.65 20.13
C LYS A 15 -13.41 -42.21 19.99
N THR A 16 -14.67 -41.98 20.36
CA THR A 16 -15.28 -40.66 20.42
C THR A 16 -15.26 -40.10 21.85
N TYR A 17 -15.48 -38.79 22.00
CA TYR A 17 -15.57 -38.13 23.30
C TYR A 17 -16.65 -37.03 23.28
N PRO A 18 -17.28 -36.70 24.43
CA PRO A 18 -18.30 -35.65 24.50
C PRO A 18 -17.75 -34.27 24.11
N LEU A 19 -18.53 -33.47 23.39
CA LEU A 19 -18.11 -32.13 22.99
C LEU A 19 -17.75 -31.23 24.19
N HIS A 20 -18.49 -31.36 25.31
CA HIS A 20 -18.28 -30.56 26.52
C HIS A 20 -16.96 -30.87 27.24
N SER A 21 -16.33 -32.03 27.01
CA SER A 21 -15.02 -32.34 27.59
C SER A 21 -13.85 -31.76 26.77
N ARG A 22 -14.12 -31.29 25.55
CA ARG A 22 -13.11 -30.71 24.66
C ARG A 22 -12.92 -29.21 24.95
N LYS A 23 -11.68 -28.78 25.15
CA LYS A 23 -11.33 -27.35 25.14
C LYS A 23 -11.52 -26.76 23.73
N SER A 24 -12.59 -25.99 23.54
CA SER A 24 -12.88 -25.30 22.27
C SER A 24 -12.20 -23.93 22.22
N LYS A 25 -11.68 -23.55 21.04
CA LYS A 25 -10.96 -22.27 20.84
C LYS A 25 -11.87 -21.07 20.60
N VAL A 26 -13.09 -21.30 20.13
CA VAL A 26 -14.05 -20.27 19.73
C VAL A 26 -15.32 -20.44 20.56
N ASN A 27 -15.90 -19.32 21.01
CA ASN A 27 -17.19 -19.29 21.69
C ASN A 27 -18.04 -18.13 21.15
N THR A 28 -19.29 -18.04 21.63
CA THR A 28 -20.26 -17.05 21.16
C THR A 28 -19.84 -15.60 21.37
N LYS A 29 -18.90 -15.30 22.29
CA LYS A 29 -18.33 -13.96 22.45
C LYS A 29 -17.42 -13.55 21.28
N ASN A 30 -16.95 -14.48 20.46
CA ASN A 30 -16.17 -14.19 19.27
C ASN A 30 -17.04 -13.89 18.04
N PHE A 31 -18.35 -14.06 18.13
CA PHE A 31 -19.24 -13.95 16.98
C PHE A 31 -19.52 -12.49 16.63
N ALA A 32 -19.88 -12.27 15.37
CA ALA A 32 -20.35 -10.97 14.92
C ALA A 32 -21.68 -10.60 15.60
N SER A 33 -21.96 -9.31 15.65
CA SER A 33 -23.27 -8.79 16.06
C SER A 33 -24.04 -8.28 14.85
N VAL A 34 -25.37 -8.33 14.91
CA VAL A 34 -26.22 -7.77 13.84
C VAL A 34 -26.14 -6.25 13.89
N LEU A 35 -25.74 -5.63 12.78
CA LEU A 35 -25.76 -4.17 12.65
C LEU A 35 -27.14 -3.70 12.19
N ALA A 36 -27.77 -2.84 13.00
CA ALA A 36 -29.02 -2.20 12.61
C ALA A 36 -28.80 -1.14 11.52
N PRO A 37 -29.81 -0.83 10.68
CA PRO A 37 -29.75 0.30 9.74
C PRO A 37 -29.47 1.63 10.45
N ASN A 38 -28.90 2.60 9.73
CA ASN A 38 -28.63 3.98 10.19
C ASN A 38 -27.67 4.10 11.39
N LYS A 39 -26.76 3.15 11.56
CA LYS A 39 -25.71 3.18 12.58
C LYS A 39 -24.46 3.88 12.05
N ILE A 40 -23.70 4.49 12.97
CA ILE A 40 -22.42 5.12 12.61
C ILE A 40 -21.39 4.03 12.28
N PHE A 41 -20.42 4.36 11.44
CA PHE A 41 -19.52 3.34 10.86
C PHE A 41 -18.64 2.64 11.90
N SER A 42 -18.29 3.29 13.01
CA SER A 42 -17.56 2.64 14.11
C SER A 42 -18.33 1.44 14.69
N GLN A 43 -19.66 1.49 14.71
CA GLN A 43 -20.50 0.38 15.14
C GLN A 43 -20.48 -0.78 14.15
N PHE A 44 -20.28 -0.52 12.84
CA PHE A 44 -20.01 -1.58 11.87
C PHE A 44 -18.72 -2.31 12.23
N VAL A 45 -17.63 -1.56 12.49
CA VAL A 45 -16.34 -2.14 12.89
C VAL A 45 -16.49 -2.96 14.16
N ASP A 46 -17.16 -2.44 15.20
CA ASP A 46 -17.41 -3.14 16.46
C ASP A 46 -18.23 -4.43 16.28
N SER A 47 -19.14 -4.44 15.30
CA SER A 47 -20.00 -5.59 15.01
C SER A 47 -19.27 -6.77 14.36
N LEU A 48 -18.07 -6.56 13.82
CA LEU A 48 -17.25 -7.62 13.23
C LEU A 48 -16.89 -8.69 14.29
N PRO A 49 -16.66 -9.95 13.90
CA PRO A 49 -16.33 -11.00 14.85
C PRO A 49 -14.91 -10.82 15.41
N ASP A 50 -14.72 -11.13 16.70
CA ASP A 50 -13.41 -11.08 17.38
C ASP A 50 -12.58 -12.35 17.11
N ILE A 51 -12.37 -12.65 15.84
CA ILE A 51 -11.59 -13.80 15.37
C ILE A 51 -10.91 -13.52 14.02
N LEU A 52 -9.71 -14.07 13.83
CA LEU A 52 -8.93 -13.96 12.59
C LEU A 52 -8.90 -12.51 12.07
N ALA A 53 -9.19 -12.31 10.77
CA ALA A 53 -9.16 -11.01 10.11
C ALA A 53 -10.08 -9.96 10.76
N GLY A 54 -11.22 -10.35 11.37
CA GLY A 54 -12.11 -9.42 12.06
C GLY A 54 -11.43 -8.82 13.31
N LYS A 55 -10.79 -9.68 14.12
CA LYS A 55 -9.98 -9.24 15.26
C LYS A 55 -8.78 -8.40 14.80
N ASP A 56 -8.06 -8.88 13.80
CA ASP A 56 -6.87 -8.22 13.27
C ASP A 56 -7.19 -6.83 12.70
N PHE A 57 -8.31 -6.68 12.00
CA PHE A 57 -8.76 -5.40 11.47
C PHE A 57 -9.11 -4.41 12.60
N LYS A 58 -9.90 -4.83 13.60
CA LYS A 58 -10.21 -4.00 14.78
C LYS A 58 -8.95 -3.51 15.50
N GLU A 59 -7.99 -4.43 15.71
CA GLU A 59 -6.72 -4.11 16.35
C GLU A 59 -5.91 -3.12 15.52
N PHE A 60 -5.83 -3.32 14.20
CA PHE A 60 -5.12 -2.44 13.29
C PHE A 60 -5.72 -1.02 13.26
N ILE A 61 -7.05 -0.90 13.23
CA ILE A 61 -7.74 0.39 13.31
C ILE A 61 -7.42 1.12 14.63
N SER A 62 -7.41 0.41 15.75
CA SER A 62 -7.01 0.98 17.06
C SER A 62 -5.56 1.48 17.05
N LEU A 63 -4.63 0.71 16.47
CA LEU A 63 -3.22 1.09 16.35
C LEU A 63 -3.03 2.33 15.46
N LEU A 64 -3.76 2.43 14.34
CA LEU A 64 -3.78 3.64 13.50
C LEU A 64 -4.29 4.86 14.27
N GLY A 65 -5.38 4.71 15.04
CA GLY A 65 -5.90 5.78 15.89
C GLY A 65 -4.89 6.25 16.94
N GLN A 66 -4.13 5.32 17.53
CA GLN A 66 -3.06 5.65 18.48
C GLN A 66 -1.88 6.35 17.80
N ALA A 67 -1.47 5.90 16.61
CA ALA A 67 -0.41 6.53 15.83
C ALA A 67 -0.74 7.99 15.52
N LYS A 68 -1.97 8.24 15.05
CA LYS A 68 -2.47 9.60 14.77
C LYS A 68 -2.47 10.46 16.02
N LYS A 69 -3.03 9.99 17.14
CA LYS A 69 -3.06 10.72 18.43
C LYS A 69 -1.67 11.09 18.94
N LYS A 70 -0.66 10.26 18.64
CA LYS A 70 0.74 10.47 19.01
C LYS A 70 1.54 11.26 17.96
N ASN A 71 0.90 11.74 16.89
CA ASN A 71 1.56 12.39 15.75
C ASN A 71 2.71 11.56 15.15
N LYS A 72 2.52 10.24 15.08
CA LYS A 72 3.48 9.31 14.47
C LYS A 72 3.28 9.23 12.97
N ALA A 73 4.33 8.82 12.26
CA ALA A 73 4.25 8.64 10.82
C ALA A 73 3.26 7.53 10.46
N ILE A 74 2.44 7.80 9.44
CA ILE A 74 1.53 6.85 8.80
C ILE A 74 1.83 6.91 7.30
N ILE A 75 2.63 5.95 6.84
CA ILE A 75 3.20 5.91 5.49
C ILE A 75 2.40 4.94 4.63
N PHE A 76 1.88 5.41 3.51
CA PHE A 76 1.17 4.60 2.53
C PHE A 76 2.09 4.34 1.33
N ALA A 77 2.54 3.10 1.18
CA ALA A 77 3.26 2.62 0.01
C ALA A 77 2.27 1.99 -0.97
N LEU A 78 2.08 2.63 -2.13
CA LEU A 78 1.00 2.38 -3.08
C LEU A 78 1.53 1.80 -4.39
N GLY A 79 0.97 0.66 -4.80
CA GLY A 79 1.06 0.21 -6.18
C GLY A 79 0.09 0.96 -7.08
N ALA A 80 0.45 1.09 -8.35
CA ALA A 80 -0.34 1.69 -9.43
C ALA A 80 -1.83 1.28 -9.47
N HIS A 81 -2.14 0.02 -9.14
CA HIS A 81 -3.50 -0.50 -9.26
C HIS A 81 -4.50 0.25 -8.37
N VAL A 82 -4.04 0.82 -7.25
CA VAL A 82 -4.89 1.60 -6.33
C VAL A 82 -5.47 2.84 -7.03
N ILE A 83 -4.66 3.53 -7.83
CA ILE A 83 -5.10 4.68 -8.64
C ILE A 83 -6.00 4.19 -9.77
N LYS A 84 -5.60 3.10 -10.45
CA LYS A 84 -6.36 2.50 -11.57
C LYS A 84 -7.81 2.17 -11.19
N VAL A 85 -8.08 1.71 -9.97
CA VAL A 85 -9.46 1.42 -9.50
C VAL A 85 -10.19 2.63 -8.91
N GLY A 86 -9.66 3.84 -9.10
CA GLY A 86 -10.36 5.08 -8.79
C GLY A 86 -10.33 5.50 -7.32
N LEU A 87 -9.35 5.05 -6.54
CA LEU A 87 -9.29 5.33 -5.10
C LEU A 87 -8.62 6.66 -4.73
N SER A 88 -8.13 7.43 -5.71
CA SER A 88 -7.47 8.72 -5.43
C SER A 88 -8.31 9.67 -4.57
N PRO A 89 -9.63 9.86 -4.80
CA PRO A 89 -10.44 10.73 -3.95
C PRO A 89 -10.48 10.29 -2.48
N VAL A 90 -10.52 8.99 -2.22
CA VAL A 90 -10.54 8.42 -0.86
C VAL A 90 -9.20 8.67 -0.17
N LEU A 91 -8.09 8.48 -0.89
CA LEU A 91 -6.75 8.72 -0.35
C LEU A 91 -6.49 10.21 -0.12
N ILE A 92 -6.94 11.08 -1.02
CA ILE A 92 -6.86 12.54 -0.86
C ILE A 92 -7.60 13.00 0.39
N ASP A 93 -8.80 12.48 0.61
CA ASP A 93 -9.57 12.76 1.82
C ASP A 93 -8.80 12.32 3.08
N LEU A 94 -8.20 11.12 3.07
CA LEU A 94 -7.33 10.67 4.18
C LEU A 94 -6.06 11.53 4.35
N MET A 95 -5.48 12.06 3.28
CA MET A 95 -4.35 13.01 3.35
C MET A 95 -4.77 14.31 4.03
N ARG A 96 -5.89 14.90 3.62
CA ARG A 96 -6.42 16.15 4.19
C ARG A 96 -6.77 16.02 5.66
N GLU A 97 -7.27 14.85 6.05
CA GLU A 97 -7.59 14.54 7.44
C GLU A 97 -6.33 14.19 8.27
N GLY A 98 -5.14 14.09 7.66
CA GLY A 98 -3.89 13.74 8.35
C GLY A 98 -3.80 12.27 8.77
N TRP A 99 -4.44 11.37 8.01
CA TRP A 99 -4.24 9.92 8.15
C TRP A 99 -3.09 9.40 7.28
N ILE A 100 -2.65 10.19 6.30
CA ILE A 100 -1.50 9.88 5.46
C ILE A 100 -0.47 10.98 5.68
N THR A 101 0.69 10.62 6.22
CA THR A 101 1.78 11.58 6.49
C THR A 101 2.92 11.48 5.48
N ALA A 102 2.93 10.44 4.65
CA ALA A 102 3.85 10.28 3.52
C ALA A 102 3.31 9.23 2.54
N LEU A 103 3.71 9.36 1.27
CA LEU A 103 3.41 8.41 0.21
C LEU A 103 4.69 7.81 -0.38
N ALA A 104 4.64 6.54 -0.76
CA ALA A 104 5.69 5.90 -1.56
C ALA A 104 5.07 5.16 -2.75
N PHE A 105 5.54 5.39 -3.97
CA PHE A 105 5.01 4.78 -5.19
C PHE A 105 6.04 3.88 -5.88
N ASN A 106 5.55 2.89 -6.63
CA ASN A 106 6.34 2.33 -7.72
C ASN A 106 6.24 3.25 -8.97
N GLY A 107 7.11 3.07 -9.95
CA GLY A 107 7.12 3.93 -11.14
C GLY A 107 5.84 3.90 -11.98
N ALA A 108 5.11 2.78 -12.04
CA ALA A 108 3.79 2.77 -12.67
C ALA A 108 2.78 3.72 -11.99
N GLY A 109 2.89 3.97 -10.68
CA GLY A 109 1.96 4.82 -9.94
C GLY A 109 1.94 6.26 -10.46
N ILE A 110 3.10 6.82 -10.79
CA ILE A 110 3.21 8.20 -11.30
C ILE A 110 2.58 8.37 -12.69
N ILE A 111 2.56 7.30 -13.49
CA ILE A 111 1.95 7.31 -14.83
C ILE A 111 0.45 7.41 -14.70
N HIS A 112 -0.16 6.51 -13.91
CA HIS A 112 -1.61 6.53 -13.68
C HIS A 112 -2.06 7.84 -13.03
N ASP A 113 -1.29 8.37 -12.07
CA ASP A 113 -1.61 9.63 -11.41
C ASP A 113 -1.59 10.81 -12.39
N PHE A 114 -0.56 10.88 -13.24
CA PHE A 114 -0.44 11.89 -14.29
C PHE A 114 -1.60 11.81 -15.30
N GLU A 115 -1.90 10.62 -15.82
CA GLU A 115 -2.95 10.42 -16.81
C GLU A 115 -4.33 10.82 -16.27
N VAL A 116 -4.60 10.48 -15.00
CA VAL A 116 -5.81 10.93 -14.31
C VAL A 116 -5.83 12.45 -14.19
N ALA A 117 -4.73 13.10 -13.78
CA ALA A 117 -4.68 14.56 -13.70
C ALA A 117 -4.94 15.23 -15.05
N PHE A 118 -4.26 14.73 -16.09
CA PHE A 118 -4.24 15.28 -17.43
C PHE A 118 -5.56 15.09 -18.17
N SER A 119 -6.13 13.87 -18.13
CA SER A 119 -7.26 13.47 -18.97
C SER A 119 -8.49 12.97 -18.21
N GLY A 120 -8.38 12.75 -16.90
CA GLY A 120 -9.44 12.14 -16.08
C GLY A 120 -9.58 10.64 -16.30
N GLN A 121 -8.67 10.02 -17.07
CA GLN A 121 -8.73 8.62 -17.48
C GLN A 121 -7.33 8.00 -17.42
N THR A 122 -7.26 6.70 -17.23
CA THR A 122 -6.00 5.95 -17.23
C THR A 122 -6.26 4.46 -17.49
N SER A 123 -5.19 3.67 -17.70
CA SER A 123 -5.24 2.24 -17.98
C SER A 123 -5.80 1.89 -19.36
N GLU A 124 -4.93 1.90 -20.36
CA GLU A 124 -5.22 1.36 -21.69
C GLU A 124 -5.49 -0.17 -21.69
N ASP A 125 -6.10 -0.66 -22.76
CA ASP A 125 -6.27 -2.10 -22.99
C ASP A 125 -4.95 -2.73 -23.43
N VAL A 126 -4.24 -3.30 -22.46
CA VAL A 126 -2.90 -3.89 -22.66
C VAL A 126 -2.91 -4.98 -23.73
N GLU A 127 -3.92 -5.85 -23.76
CA GLU A 127 -3.94 -6.99 -24.69
C GLU A 127 -4.10 -6.52 -26.14
N LEU A 128 -4.96 -5.52 -26.36
CA LEU A 128 -5.14 -4.92 -27.67
C LEU A 128 -3.88 -4.17 -28.11
N GLN A 129 -3.33 -3.31 -27.26
CA GLN A 129 -2.23 -2.42 -27.64
C GLN A 129 -0.88 -3.15 -27.82
N LEU A 130 -0.66 -4.26 -27.10
CA LEU A 130 0.55 -5.07 -27.28
C LEU A 130 0.62 -5.72 -28.66
N LYS A 131 -0.52 -6.12 -29.25
CA LYS A 131 -0.56 -6.77 -30.58
C LYS A 131 0.00 -5.85 -31.66
N ASP A 132 -0.22 -4.55 -31.53
CA ASP A 132 0.19 -3.54 -32.50
C ASP A 132 1.46 -2.77 -32.08
N GLY A 133 2.09 -3.12 -30.95
CA GLY A 133 3.26 -2.40 -30.43
C GLY A 133 2.98 -0.98 -29.95
N ARG A 134 1.72 -0.69 -29.60
CA ARG A 134 1.24 0.65 -29.22
C ARG A 134 1.13 0.85 -27.71
N PHE A 135 1.33 -0.21 -26.93
CA PHE A 135 1.21 -0.17 -25.47
C PHE A 135 2.19 0.85 -24.87
N GLY A 136 1.66 1.82 -24.13
CA GLY A 136 2.45 2.85 -23.46
C GLY A 136 2.97 3.98 -24.35
N MET A 137 2.45 4.11 -25.57
CA MET A 137 2.91 5.10 -26.57
C MET A 137 2.14 6.43 -26.51
N ALA A 138 1.44 6.72 -25.41
CA ALA A 138 0.80 8.01 -25.18
C ALA A 138 1.87 9.12 -25.10
N ARG A 139 1.86 10.03 -26.07
CA ARG A 139 2.90 11.06 -26.23
C ARG A 139 2.97 11.98 -25.01
N GLU A 140 1.85 12.54 -24.59
CA GLU A 140 1.77 13.51 -23.51
C GLU A 140 2.32 12.91 -22.20
N THR A 141 1.93 11.68 -21.87
CA THR A 141 2.45 10.92 -20.72
C THR A 141 3.97 10.79 -20.79
N ALA A 142 4.52 10.29 -21.89
CA ALA A 142 5.94 10.00 -21.98
C ALA A 142 6.81 11.27 -22.09
N GLU A 143 6.38 12.26 -22.86
CA GLU A 143 7.14 13.50 -23.07
C GLU A 143 7.16 14.36 -21.82
N MET A 144 5.99 14.66 -21.25
CA MET A 144 5.90 15.60 -20.13
C MET A 144 6.50 15.03 -18.85
N LEU A 145 6.32 13.73 -18.59
CA LEU A 145 6.95 13.08 -17.43
C LEU A 145 8.48 13.07 -17.57
N ASN A 146 9.02 12.65 -18.72
CA ASN A 146 10.49 12.61 -18.90
C ASN A 146 11.10 14.02 -18.88
N GLU A 147 10.47 15.02 -19.49
CA GLU A 147 10.93 16.41 -19.43
C GLU A 147 10.98 16.93 -18.00
N SER A 148 9.91 16.71 -17.22
CA SER A 148 9.86 17.10 -15.81
C SER A 148 10.92 16.38 -14.98
N ILE A 149 11.03 15.05 -15.11
CA ILE A 149 12.04 14.22 -14.42
C ILE A 149 13.46 14.72 -14.71
N ASN A 150 13.77 15.04 -15.98
CA ASN A 150 15.07 15.59 -16.37
C ASN A 150 15.36 16.93 -15.70
N SER A 151 14.36 17.82 -15.62
CA SER A 151 14.48 19.12 -14.93
C SER A 151 14.65 18.99 -13.41
N GLY A 152 14.07 17.95 -12.80
CA GLY A 152 14.19 17.67 -11.37
C GLY A 152 15.63 17.42 -10.93
N MET A 153 16.45 16.80 -11.79
CA MET A 153 17.87 16.56 -11.50
C MET A 153 18.67 17.85 -11.38
N GLU A 154 18.45 18.81 -12.28
CA GLU A 154 19.15 20.10 -12.27
C GLU A 154 18.87 20.89 -10.99
N ARG A 155 17.68 20.69 -10.41
CA ARG A 155 17.23 21.31 -9.17
C ARG A 155 17.58 20.49 -7.92
N GLY A 156 18.13 19.29 -8.10
CA GLY A 156 18.41 18.36 -7.01
C GLY A 156 17.15 17.96 -6.24
N LEU A 157 16.04 17.70 -6.93
CA LEU A 157 14.82 17.20 -6.31
C LEU A 157 14.76 15.67 -6.34
N GLY A 158 13.88 15.10 -5.52
CA GLY A 158 13.44 13.72 -5.65
C GLY A 158 12.40 13.55 -6.76
N LEU A 159 12.12 12.31 -7.17
CA LEU A 159 11.18 12.03 -8.25
C LEU A 159 9.75 12.40 -7.85
N GLY A 160 9.32 12.01 -6.64
CA GLY A 160 7.99 12.32 -6.11
C GLY A 160 7.73 13.82 -6.00
N GLU A 161 8.70 14.58 -5.51
CA GLU A 161 8.61 16.04 -5.39
C GLU A 161 8.56 16.72 -6.76
N THR A 162 9.45 16.33 -7.69
CA THR A 162 9.51 16.86 -9.06
C THR A 162 8.16 16.73 -9.77
N LEU A 163 7.52 15.56 -9.68
CA LEU A 163 6.26 15.31 -10.35
C LEU A 163 5.07 15.93 -9.62
N GLY A 164 5.08 15.95 -8.28
CA GLY A 164 4.06 16.62 -7.49
C GLY A 164 3.99 18.11 -7.80
N GLU A 165 5.15 18.78 -7.86
CA GLU A 165 5.24 20.18 -8.25
C GLU A 165 4.74 20.40 -9.69
N MET A 166 5.17 19.57 -10.64
CA MET A 166 4.77 19.70 -12.04
C MET A 166 3.25 19.61 -12.22
N VAL A 167 2.60 18.63 -11.59
CA VAL A 167 1.14 18.47 -11.71
C VAL A 167 0.41 19.57 -10.93
N SER A 168 0.90 19.97 -9.75
CA SER A 168 0.31 21.07 -8.97
C SER A 168 0.32 22.40 -9.74
N ALA A 169 1.45 22.73 -10.36
CA ALA A 169 1.66 23.96 -11.13
C ALA A 169 0.98 23.96 -12.50
N SER A 170 0.49 22.80 -12.98
CA SER A 170 -0.18 22.67 -14.28
C SER A 170 -1.58 23.30 -14.31
N ASP A 171 -2.11 23.47 -15.52
CA ASP A 171 -3.53 23.78 -15.77
C ASP A 171 -4.36 22.52 -16.08
N PHE A 172 -3.91 21.34 -15.66
CA PHE A 172 -4.62 20.11 -15.98
C PHE A 172 -6.01 20.08 -15.36
N PRO A 173 -7.04 19.68 -16.12
CA PRO A 173 -8.45 19.80 -15.70
C PRO A 173 -8.80 18.97 -14.47
N TYR A 174 -8.05 17.90 -14.19
CA TYR A 174 -8.31 16.98 -13.08
C TYR A 174 -7.15 16.93 -12.08
N LYS A 175 -6.26 17.92 -12.02
CA LYS A 175 -5.11 17.91 -11.08
C LYS A 175 -5.50 17.73 -9.61
N GLN A 176 -6.72 18.11 -9.24
CA GLN A 176 -7.27 17.90 -7.89
C GLN A 176 -7.56 16.42 -7.56
N MET A 177 -7.49 15.52 -8.55
CA MET A 177 -7.59 14.07 -8.38
C MET A 177 -6.22 13.39 -8.31
N SER A 178 -5.13 14.12 -8.54
CA SER A 178 -3.76 13.61 -8.45
C SER A 178 -3.29 13.55 -7.00
N LEU A 179 -2.81 12.36 -6.61
CA LEU A 179 -2.18 12.15 -5.32
C LEU A 179 -0.88 12.94 -5.21
N LEU A 180 -0.11 13.05 -6.30
CA LEU A 180 1.16 13.77 -6.33
C LEU A 180 0.95 15.28 -6.13
N ALA A 181 0.02 15.89 -6.87
CA ALA A 181 -0.28 17.32 -6.77
C ALA A 181 -0.83 17.67 -5.39
N VAL A 182 -1.82 16.91 -4.91
CA VAL A 182 -2.42 17.17 -3.59
C VAL A 182 -1.41 16.93 -2.47
N ALA A 183 -0.51 15.95 -2.59
CA ALA A 183 0.54 15.73 -1.61
C ALA A 183 1.50 16.92 -1.56
N TYR A 184 1.91 17.42 -2.72
CA TYR A 184 2.77 18.60 -2.83
C TYR A 184 2.11 19.83 -2.16
N ASP A 185 0.86 20.11 -2.49
CA ASP A 185 0.10 21.25 -1.91
C ASP A 185 -0.07 21.15 -0.39
N LEU A 186 -0.20 19.92 0.13
CA LEU A 186 -0.32 19.65 1.57
C LEU A 186 1.03 19.51 2.30
N ASN A 187 2.16 19.65 1.61
CA ASN A 187 3.50 19.39 2.15
C ASN A 187 3.66 17.95 2.70
N ILE A 188 3.00 16.99 2.07
CA ILE A 188 3.15 15.55 2.35
C ILE A 188 4.26 15.00 1.46
N PRO A 189 5.35 14.47 2.04
CA PRO A 189 6.46 13.95 1.24
C PRO A 189 6.04 12.72 0.44
N VAL A 190 6.50 12.67 -0.82
CA VAL A 190 6.28 11.56 -1.74
C VAL A 190 7.61 11.02 -2.21
N THR A 191 7.75 9.69 -2.22
CA THR A 191 8.89 8.99 -2.82
C THR A 191 8.44 8.09 -3.96
N VAL A 192 9.26 7.93 -5.00
CA VAL A 192 8.99 7.04 -6.14
C VAL A 192 10.19 6.12 -6.37
N HIS A 193 9.89 4.82 -6.41
CA HIS A 193 10.89 3.77 -6.54
C HIS A 193 10.76 3.06 -7.88
N VAL A 194 11.66 3.39 -8.79
CA VAL A 194 11.63 2.95 -10.19
C VAL A 194 12.26 1.57 -10.32
N ALA A 195 11.57 0.66 -11.00
CA ALA A 195 12.17 -0.56 -11.53
C ALA A 195 12.42 -0.34 -13.03
N ILE A 196 13.69 -0.17 -13.42
CA ILE A 196 14.03 0.21 -14.79
C ILE A 196 13.55 -0.87 -15.77
N GLY A 197 12.86 -0.43 -16.82
CA GLY A 197 12.24 -1.29 -17.83
C GLY A 197 10.81 -1.75 -17.51
N THR A 198 10.23 -1.40 -16.36
CA THR A 198 8.82 -1.80 -16.05
C THR A 198 7.78 -0.80 -16.51
N ASP A 199 8.16 0.48 -16.61
CA ASP A 199 7.24 1.59 -16.82
C ASP A 199 7.28 2.07 -18.27
N THR A 200 6.13 2.46 -18.82
CA THR A 200 5.99 2.80 -20.24
C THR A 200 6.82 4.02 -20.65
N ILE A 201 7.11 4.91 -19.72
CA ILE A 201 7.98 6.06 -19.97
C ILE A 201 9.45 5.68 -20.18
N HIS A 202 9.87 4.42 -19.94
CA HIS A 202 11.28 4.03 -20.01
C HIS A 202 11.82 3.79 -21.41
N PHE A 203 10.97 3.39 -22.35
CA PHE A 203 11.37 3.13 -23.74
C PHE A 203 11.21 4.37 -24.64
N HIS A 204 10.93 5.53 -24.05
CA HIS A 204 10.78 6.78 -24.79
C HIS A 204 12.15 7.42 -25.11
N PRO A 205 12.35 8.08 -26.27
CA PRO A 205 13.64 8.68 -26.63
C PRO A 205 14.16 9.76 -25.67
N LYS A 206 13.28 10.39 -24.88
CA LYS A 206 13.63 11.42 -23.89
C LYS A 206 14.07 10.84 -22.53
N THR A 207 14.04 9.52 -22.37
CA THR A 207 14.37 8.86 -21.12
C THR A 207 15.86 8.87 -20.84
N ARG A 208 16.22 9.26 -19.61
CA ARG A 208 17.59 9.31 -19.12
C ARG A 208 17.75 8.39 -17.91
N GLY A 209 18.47 7.29 -18.10
CA GLY A 209 18.66 6.29 -17.04
C GLY A 209 19.48 6.80 -15.85
N ASP A 210 20.44 7.68 -16.12
CA ASP A 210 21.21 8.41 -15.09
C ASP A 210 20.29 9.26 -14.21
N VAL A 211 19.37 10.00 -14.82
CA VAL A 211 18.40 10.85 -14.12
C VAL A 211 17.42 10.01 -13.29
N LEU A 212 16.81 8.98 -13.89
CA LEU A 212 15.85 8.11 -13.18
C LEU A 212 16.50 7.43 -11.98
N GLY A 213 17.73 6.92 -12.14
CA GLY A 213 18.49 6.31 -11.06
C GLY A 213 18.80 7.29 -9.94
N GLU A 214 19.29 8.49 -10.27
CA GLU A 214 19.64 9.54 -9.31
C GLU A 214 18.42 9.97 -8.48
N LEU A 215 17.31 10.36 -9.15
CA LEU A 215 16.10 10.84 -8.48
C LEU A 215 15.44 9.75 -7.64
N SER A 216 15.38 8.51 -8.14
CA SER A 216 14.80 7.40 -7.39
C SER A 216 15.66 6.98 -6.19
N LEU A 217 16.99 7.06 -6.30
CA LEU A 217 17.91 6.82 -5.19
C LEU A 217 17.80 7.92 -4.12
N LYS A 218 17.60 9.17 -4.54
CA LYS A 218 17.33 10.27 -3.62
C LYS A 218 16.04 10.04 -2.83
N ASP A 219 14.98 9.63 -3.53
CA ASP A 219 13.71 9.23 -2.92
C ASP A 219 13.86 8.04 -1.96
N PHE A 220 14.76 7.09 -2.24
CA PHE A 220 15.08 6.01 -1.31
C PHE A 220 15.65 6.52 0.01
N PHE A 221 16.57 7.49 -0.02
CA PHE A 221 17.12 8.07 1.20
C PHE A 221 16.12 8.96 1.94
N LEU A 222 15.22 9.65 1.22
CA LEU A 222 14.08 10.32 1.84
C LEU A 222 13.17 9.32 2.56
N LEU A 223 12.85 8.18 1.92
CA LEU A 223 12.07 7.12 2.55
C LEU A 223 12.76 6.59 3.82
N CYS A 224 14.09 6.40 3.80
CA CYS A 224 14.84 6.01 5.00
C CYS A 224 14.59 6.99 6.15
N ALA A 225 14.68 8.30 5.91
CA ALA A 225 14.40 9.33 6.92
C ALA A 225 12.94 9.31 7.40
N LEU A 226 11.99 8.99 6.52
CA LEU A 226 10.58 8.84 6.89
C LEU A 226 10.36 7.60 7.78
N LEU A 227 11.06 6.49 7.53
CA LEU A 227 10.96 5.28 8.35
C LEU A 227 11.47 5.49 9.78
N GLU A 228 12.43 6.38 10.01
CA GLU A 228 12.89 6.76 11.37
C GLU A 228 11.72 7.24 12.24
N LYS A 229 10.73 7.93 11.63
CA LYS A 229 9.55 8.46 12.30
C LYS A 229 8.50 7.41 12.68
N LEU A 230 8.71 6.15 12.27
CA LEU A 230 7.82 5.05 12.64
C LEU A 230 8.05 4.57 14.07
N GLU A 231 9.23 4.75 14.66
CA GLU A 231 9.52 4.26 16.01
C GLU A 231 8.57 4.91 17.05
N GLY A 232 8.07 4.09 17.99
CA GLY A 232 7.15 4.51 19.04
C GLY A 232 5.68 4.50 18.61
N GLY A 233 5.31 3.68 17.62
CA GLY A 233 3.94 3.36 17.25
C GLY A 233 3.47 3.92 15.90
N GLY A 234 4.37 4.26 14.98
CA GLY A 234 4.02 4.61 13.61
C GLY A 234 3.61 3.40 12.76
N ILE A 235 3.07 3.68 11.58
CA ILE A 235 2.45 2.69 10.69
C ILE A 235 3.05 2.76 9.29
N PHE A 236 3.38 1.61 8.71
CA PHE A 236 3.70 1.47 7.30
C PHE A 236 2.73 0.50 6.61
N MET A 237 2.06 0.95 5.55
CA MET A 237 1.12 0.15 4.76
C MET A 237 1.65 -0.11 3.36
N ASN A 238 1.74 -1.38 2.97
CA ASN A 238 1.99 -1.77 1.58
C ASN A 238 0.68 -2.17 0.91
N ILE A 239 0.23 -1.38 -0.06
CA ILE A 239 -1.07 -1.52 -0.72
C ILE A 239 -0.84 -1.80 -2.20
N GLY A 240 -1.07 -3.05 -2.63
CA GLY A 240 -1.04 -3.41 -4.05
C GLY A 240 0.35 -3.44 -4.71
N SER A 241 1.43 -3.57 -3.94
CA SER A 241 2.78 -3.78 -4.47
C SER A 241 3.33 -5.14 -4.07
N ALA A 242 3.51 -6.01 -5.06
CA ALA A 242 3.92 -7.39 -4.84
C ALA A 242 5.43 -7.57 -4.62
N VAL A 243 6.28 -6.66 -5.11
CA VAL A 243 7.75 -6.83 -5.06
C VAL A 243 8.49 -5.52 -4.78
N VAL A 244 8.30 -4.48 -5.60
CA VAL A 244 9.15 -3.27 -5.57
C VAL A 244 9.12 -2.59 -4.20
N LEU A 245 7.95 -2.20 -3.71
CA LEU A 245 7.84 -1.48 -2.43
C LEU A 245 8.15 -2.37 -1.21
N PRO A 246 7.77 -3.66 -1.15
CA PRO A 246 8.23 -4.56 -0.10
C PRO A 246 9.74 -4.72 -0.03
N GLU A 247 10.42 -4.78 -1.19
CA GLU A 247 11.89 -4.88 -1.24
C GLU A 247 12.54 -3.56 -0.81
N VAL A 248 12.07 -2.44 -1.33
CA VAL A 248 12.54 -1.09 -0.96
C VAL A 248 12.40 -0.86 0.55
N PHE A 249 11.22 -1.13 1.12
CA PHE A 249 10.95 -0.96 2.54
C PHE A 249 11.93 -1.75 3.41
N LEU A 250 12.20 -3.02 3.07
CA LEU A 250 13.13 -3.84 3.84
C LEU A 250 14.57 -3.29 3.80
N LYS A 251 14.99 -2.73 2.66
CA LYS A 251 16.33 -2.12 2.53
C LYS A 251 16.41 -0.81 3.30
N ALA A 252 15.38 0.03 3.22
CA ALA A 252 15.31 1.27 3.97
C ALA A 252 15.31 1.01 5.50
N LEU A 253 14.55 0.01 5.96
CA LEU A 253 14.57 -0.43 7.35
C LEU A 253 15.97 -0.91 7.79
N SER A 254 16.64 -1.71 6.95
CA SER A 254 18.00 -2.17 7.22
C SER A 254 18.98 -1.00 7.28
N PHE A 255 18.84 -0.01 6.41
CA PHE A 255 19.68 1.19 6.38
C PHE A 255 19.53 2.00 7.67
N VAL A 256 18.28 2.27 8.09
CA VAL A 256 18.00 3.01 9.34
C VAL A 256 18.60 2.32 10.55
N ARG A 257 18.39 1.00 10.69
CA ARG A 257 18.97 0.20 11.79
C ARG A 257 20.49 0.18 11.76
N ASN A 258 21.09 0.07 10.58
CA ASN A 258 22.54 0.09 10.43
C ASN A 258 23.17 1.43 10.85
N ARG A 259 22.41 2.53 10.81
CA ARG A 259 22.83 3.83 11.35
C ARG A 259 22.69 3.97 12.87
N GLY A 260 22.33 2.89 13.56
CA GLY A 260 22.23 2.83 15.03
C GLY A 260 20.88 3.28 15.59
N GLN A 261 19.89 3.55 14.74
CA GLN A 261 18.54 3.86 15.23
C GLN A 261 17.77 2.60 15.59
N THR A 262 17.10 2.64 16.75
CA THR A 262 16.14 1.62 17.14
C THR A 262 14.86 1.81 16.34
N LEU A 263 14.46 0.77 15.62
CA LEU A 263 13.21 0.73 14.89
C LEU A 263 12.56 -0.63 15.12
N GLU A 264 11.80 -0.78 16.20
CA GLU A 264 11.20 -2.02 16.67
C GLU A 264 9.74 -1.87 17.11
N ASP A 265 9.32 -0.67 17.51
CA ASP A 265 7.97 -0.35 17.96
C ASP A 265 7.20 0.40 16.87
N PHE A 266 6.75 -0.36 15.87
CA PHE A 266 5.92 0.12 14.77
C PHE A 266 5.05 -1.01 14.22
N THR A 267 3.97 -0.63 13.55
CA THR A 267 3.04 -1.57 12.93
C THR A 267 3.16 -1.54 11.42
N THR A 268 2.97 -2.68 10.78
CA THR A 268 2.84 -2.75 9.33
C THR A 268 1.54 -3.43 8.92
N ALA A 269 1.05 -3.12 7.72
CA ALA A 269 -0.01 -3.91 7.11
C ALA A 269 0.21 -4.07 5.60
N VAL A 270 -0.26 -5.20 5.07
CA VAL A 270 -0.38 -5.45 3.64
C VAL A 270 -1.85 -5.50 3.26
N PHE A 271 -2.21 -4.79 2.20
CA PHE A 271 -3.49 -4.92 1.51
C PHE A 271 -3.22 -5.40 0.09
N ASP A 272 -3.75 -6.55 -0.29
CA ASP A 272 -3.53 -7.14 -1.62
C ASP A 272 -4.66 -8.10 -2.01
N PHE A 273 -4.82 -8.36 -3.30
CA PHE A 273 -5.88 -9.27 -3.81
C PHE A 273 -5.62 -10.71 -3.40
N ILE A 274 -4.34 -11.09 -3.31
CA ILE A 274 -3.89 -12.43 -2.95
C ILE A 274 -2.71 -12.38 -1.98
N HIS A 275 -2.37 -13.53 -1.42
CA HIS A 275 -1.27 -13.66 -0.47
C HIS A 275 0.09 -13.83 -1.18
N HIS A 276 0.94 -12.82 -1.15
CA HIS A 276 2.24 -12.82 -1.81
C HIS A 276 3.40 -13.09 -0.85
N TYR A 277 4.44 -13.78 -1.35
CA TYR A 277 5.64 -14.11 -0.56
C TYR A 277 6.38 -12.85 -0.07
N ARG A 278 6.68 -11.88 -0.95
CA ARG A 278 7.50 -10.72 -0.58
C ARG A 278 6.79 -9.78 0.40
N PRO A 279 5.53 -9.37 0.21
CA PRO A 279 4.80 -8.59 1.22
C PRO A 279 4.71 -9.34 2.56
N HIS A 280 4.38 -10.64 2.55
CA HIS A 280 4.32 -11.42 3.78
C HIS A 280 5.63 -11.45 4.55
N HIS A 281 6.74 -11.72 3.86
CA HIS A 281 8.03 -11.81 4.54
C HIS A 281 8.62 -10.44 4.87
N ASN A 282 8.65 -9.53 3.91
CA ASN A 282 9.38 -8.28 4.03
C ASN A 282 8.59 -7.16 4.72
N VAL A 283 7.26 -7.23 4.75
CA VAL A 283 6.41 -6.22 5.41
C VAL A 283 5.80 -6.79 6.69
N VAL A 284 5.30 -8.02 6.70
CA VAL A 284 4.53 -8.57 7.84
C VAL A 284 5.37 -9.34 8.85
N LYS A 285 6.41 -10.07 8.43
CA LYS A 285 7.13 -11.00 9.33
C LYS A 285 8.49 -10.50 9.81
N ARG A 286 9.40 -10.19 8.88
CA ARG A 286 10.81 -9.82 9.17
C ARG A 286 10.99 -8.46 9.85
N PRO A 287 10.15 -7.44 9.60
CA PRO A 287 10.43 -6.09 10.11
C PRO A 287 10.38 -5.95 11.62
N HIS A 288 9.58 -6.77 12.31
CA HIS A 288 9.25 -6.51 13.69
C HIS A 288 10.28 -7.10 14.65
N GLY A 289 10.63 -6.31 15.68
CA GLY A 289 11.29 -6.81 16.88
C GLY A 289 10.29 -7.44 17.85
N LYS A 290 10.47 -7.22 19.15
CA LYS A 290 9.54 -7.76 20.17
C LYS A 290 8.24 -6.97 20.33
N LYS A 291 8.20 -5.71 19.87
CA LYS A 291 7.12 -4.75 20.15
C LYS A 291 6.21 -4.48 18.96
N GLY A 292 6.74 -4.53 17.74
CA GLY A 292 5.97 -4.30 16.52
C GLY A 292 5.08 -5.48 16.13
N LYS A 293 4.12 -5.21 15.24
CA LYS A 293 3.19 -6.21 14.70
C LYS A 293 2.89 -5.96 13.23
N GLY A 294 2.75 -7.04 12.47
CA GLY A 294 2.36 -7.01 11.06
C GLY A 294 0.98 -7.59 10.85
N PHE A 295 0.23 -7.02 9.91
CA PHE A 295 -1.10 -7.47 9.49
C PHE A 295 -1.14 -7.78 7.99
N TYR A 296 -2.01 -8.70 7.58
CA TYR A 296 -2.22 -9.00 6.16
C TYR A 296 -3.73 -9.10 5.89
N PHE A 297 -4.24 -8.21 5.04
CA PHE A 297 -5.63 -8.16 4.61
C PHE A 297 -5.71 -8.53 3.13
N ILE A 298 -6.49 -9.57 2.82
CA ILE A 298 -6.68 -10.09 1.47
C ILE A 298 -8.04 -9.65 0.95
N GLY A 299 -8.07 -8.99 -0.20
CA GLY A 299 -9.29 -8.54 -0.86
C GLY A 299 -9.04 -7.39 -1.83
N HIS A 300 -10.04 -7.13 -2.65
CA HIS A 300 -10.04 -6.07 -3.65
C HIS A 300 -9.89 -4.67 -3.02
N HIS A 301 -9.07 -3.81 -3.63
CA HIS A 301 -8.69 -2.50 -3.08
C HIS A 301 -9.88 -1.56 -3.07
N GLU A 302 -10.67 -1.59 -4.13
CA GLU A 302 -11.91 -0.85 -4.33
C GLU A 302 -12.99 -1.16 -3.26
N LEU A 303 -12.77 -2.19 -2.44
CA LEU A 303 -13.58 -2.52 -1.27
C LEU A 303 -12.84 -2.25 0.04
N LEU A 304 -11.60 -2.76 0.17
CA LEU A 304 -10.84 -2.71 1.42
C LEU A 304 -10.36 -1.30 1.79
N ILE A 305 -9.97 -0.48 0.82
CA ILE A 305 -9.47 0.87 1.09
C ILE A 305 -10.60 1.82 1.49
N PRO A 306 -11.77 1.82 0.83
CA PRO A 306 -12.94 2.55 1.34
C PRO A 306 -13.39 2.08 2.74
N LEU A 307 -13.36 0.76 2.99
CA LEU A 307 -13.65 0.20 4.32
C LEU A 307 -12.68 0.70 5.38
N LEU A 308 -11.37 0.71 5.08
CA LEU A 308 -10.35 1.28 5.94
C LEU A 308 -10.61 2.77 6.18
N ALA A 309 -10.81 3.55 5.12
CA ALA A 309 -11.03 4.99 5.21
C ALA A 309 -12.24 5.35 6.09
N ALA A 310 -13.38 4.70 5.85
CA ALA A 310 -14.59 4.88 6.65
C ALA A 310 -14.38 4.47 8.12
N SER A 311 -13.61 3.41 8.37
CA SER A 311 -13.25 2.98 9.74
C SER A 311 -12.43 4.05 10.45
N LEU A 312 -11.41 4.60 9.78
CA LEU A 312 -10.54 5.62 10.36
C LEU A 312 -11.27 6.94 10.63
N LYS A 313 -12.14 7.37 9.71
CA LYS A 313 -12.95 8.58 9.88
C LYS A 313 -14.03 8.46 10.96
N SER A 314 -14.24 7.25 11.50
CA SER A 314 -15.19 6.99 12.59
C SER A 314 -14.54 6.90 13.99
N LEU A 315 -13.23 7.13 14.09
CA LEU A 315 -12.44 7.09 15.33
C LEU A 315 -12.51 8.37 16.18
#